data_AF-A0A5Z6EFV4-F1
#
_entry.id   AF-A0A5Z6EFV4-F1
#
_cell.length_a   1.000
_cell.length_b   1.000
_cell.length_c   1.000
_cell.angle_alpha   90.00
_cell.angle_beta   90.00
_cell.angle_gamma   90.00
#
_symmetry.space_group_name_H-M   'P 1'
#
loop_
_entity.id
_entity.type
_entity.pdbx_description
1 polymer ?
#
loop_
_entity_poly.entity_id
_entity_poly.type
_entity_poly.pdbx_seq_one_letter_code
_entity_poly.pdbx_strand_id
1 'polypeptide(L)'
;MTESALLLREAFNESVNYMTWSFYSLITAYVSMAFYDRVEVKTRINNYLNKLLFVIAMSVFIPNMYFVSMVFSQKLGTAAGVASFIIGLLFMMLNSAPVITGIVQQRKD
;
A
#
# COMPACT_ATOMS: atom_id res chain seq x y z
N MET A 1 -21.80 -20.29 -11.65
CA MET A 1 -20.93 -19.53 -10.71
C MET A 1 -21.62 -19.57 -9.36
N THR A 2 -20.95 -19.98 -8.28
CA THR A 2 -21.56 -20.03 -6.94
C THR A 2 -21.81 -18.62 -6.42
N GLU A 3 -22.80 -18.45 -5.54
CA GLU A 3 -23.09 -17.17 -4.88
C GLU A 3 -21.87 -16.59 -4.18
N SER A 4 -21.08 -17.45 -3.52
CA SER A 4 -19.80 -17.08 -2.91
C SER A 4 -18.78 -16.50 -3.89
N ALA A 5 -18.70 -17.05 -5.11
CA ALA A 5 -17.79 -16.54 -6.14
C ALA A 5 -18.25 -15.19 -6.71
N LEU A 6 -19.57 -14.96 -6.77
CA LEU A 6 -20.14 -13.67 -7.16
C LEU A 6 -19.81 -12.59 -6.14
N LEU A 7 -20.09 -12.85 -4.85
CA LEU A 7 -19.81 -11.91 -3.75
C LEU A 7 -18.32 -11.60 -3.63
N LEU A 8 -17.46 -12.60 -3.85
CA LEU A 8 -16.02 -12.41 -3.89
C LEU A 8 -15.60 -11.49 -5.04
N ARG A 9 -16.10 -11.72 -6.25
CA ARG A 9 -15.83 -10.86 -7.41
C ARG A 9 -16.27 -9.43 -7.16
N GLU A 10 -17.44 -9.23 -6.59
CA GLU A 10 -17.93 -7.89 -6.24
C GLU A 10 -17.06 -7.21 -5.18
N ALA A 11 -16.66 -7.94 -4.13
CA ALA A 11 -15.76 -7.42 -3.11
C ALA A 11 -14.43 -6.96 -3.70
N PHE A 12 -13.87 -7.73 -4.63
CA PHE A 12 -12.69 -7.32 -5.37
C PHE A 12 -12.95 -6.07 -6.20
N ASN A 13 -13.97 -6.08 -7.06
CA ASN A 13 -14.26 -4.94 -7.95
C ASN A 13 -14.46 -3.62 -7.19
N GLU A 14 -15.19 -3.67 -6.08
CA GLU A 14 -15.46 -2.48 -5.25
C GLU A 14 -14.22 -2.02 -4.47
N SER A 15 -13.33 -2.95 -4.10
CA SER A 15 -12.11 -2.63 -3.36
C SER A 15 -10.90 -2.29 -4.24
N VAL A 16 -10.95 -2.49 -5.57
CA VAL A 16 -9.81 -2.26 -6.49
C VAL A 16 -9.24 -0.86 -6.33
N ASN A 17 -10.08 0.17 -6.27
CA ASN A 17 -9.59 1.54 -6.14
C ASN A 17 -8.86 1.75 -4.80
N TYR A 18 -9.42 1.24 -3.70
CA TYR A 18 -8.79 1.33 -2.39
C TYR A 18 -7.46 0.58 -2.36
N MET A 19 -7.40 -0.64 -2.91
CA MET A 19 -6.16 -1.40 -3.02
C MET A 19 -5.10 -0.68 -3.86
N THR A 20 -5.52 -0.05 -4.95
CA THR A 20 -4.64 0.71 -5.84
C THR A 20 -4.04 1.92 -5.13
N TRP A 21 -4.87 2.71 -4.46
CA TRP A 21 -4.41 3.87 -3.69
C TRP A 21 -3.52 3.47 -2.52
N SER A 22 -3.85 2.39 -1.81
CA SER A 22 -2.97 1.83 -0.78
C SER A 22 -1.61 1.43 -1.37
N PHE A 23 -1.59 0.70 -2.47
CA PHE A 23 -0.35 0.24 -3.09
C PHE A 23 0.55 1.41 -3.52
N TYR A 24 0.01 2.39 -4.24
CA TYR A 24 0.80 3.56 -4.67
C TYR A 24 1.28 4.39 -3.49
N SER A 25 0.44 4.58 -2.47
CA SER A 25 0.84 5.31 -1.27
C SER A 25 1.98 4.60 -0.53
N LEU A 26 1.92 3.27 -0.42
CA LEU A 26 2.98 2.47 0.18
C LEU A 26 4.29 2.63 -0.59
N ILE A 27 4.24 2.54 -1.93
CA ILE A 27 5.40 2.79 -2.80
C ILE A 27 5.93 4.20 -2.58
N THR A 28 5.09 5.24 -2.61
CA THR A 28 5.51 6.62 -2.40
C THR A 28 6.23 6.80 -1.07
N ALA A 29 5.71 6.21 0.02
CA ALA A 29 6.34 6.26 1.33
C ALA A 29 7.74 5.65 1.32
N TYR A 30 7.88 4.43 0.80
CA TYR A 30 9.17 3.74 0.77
C TYR A 30 10.16 4.35 -0.22
N VAL A 31 9.69 4.76 -1.39
CA VAL A 31 10.52 5.40 -2.42
C VAL A 31 11.01 6.75 -1.93
N SER A 32 10.16 7.55 -1.27
CA SER A 32 10.58 8.82 -0.64
C SER A 32 11.70 8.59 0.37
N MET A 33 11.55 7.59 1.25
CA MET A 33 12.60 7.22 2.21
C MET A 33 13.88 6.76 1.50
N ALA A 34 13.77 5.89 0.51
CA ALA A 34 14.89 5.38 -0.26
C ALA A 34 15.62 6.47 -1.05
N PHE A 35 14.92 7.50 -1.53
CA PHE A 35 15.54 8.67 -2.16
C PHE A 35 16.21 9.59 -1.13
N TYR A 36 15.55 9.85 0.00
CA TYR A 36 16.13 10.66 1.08
C TYR A 36 17.45 10.08 1.59
N ASP A 37 17.54 8.76 1.74
CA ASP A 37 18.75 8.09 2.17
C ASP A 37 19.90 8.17 1.15
N ARG A 38 19.60 8.45 -0.13
CA ARG A 38 20.62 8.66 -1.18
C ARG A 38 21.15 10.07 -1.27
N VAL A 39 20.50 11.04 -0.64
CA VAL A 39 20.96 12.43 -0.70
C VAL A 39 22.24 12.56 0.15
N GLU A 40 23.36 12.85 -0.51
CA GLU A 40 24.68 12.99 0.15
C GLU A 40 24.69 14.10 1.20
N VAL A 41 23.97 15.21 0.94
CA VAL A 41 23.85 16.34 1.86
C VAL A 41 22.46 16.40 2.46
N LYS A 42 22.30 15.87 3.68
CA LYS A 42 21.03 15.89 4.41
C LYS A 42 20.74 17.27 5.01
N THR A 43 19.96 18.09 4.30
CA THR A 43 19.48 19.38 4.84
C THR A 43 18.28 19.18 5.76
N ARG A 44 18.02 20.15 6.66
CA ARG A 44 16.78 20.17 7.47
C ARG A 44 15.53 20.16 6.59
N ILE A 45 15.54 20.91 5.49
CA ILE A 45 14.41 21.01 4.54
C ILE A 45 14.12 19.63 3.92
N ASN A 46 15.14 18.92 3.44
CA ASN A 46 14.96 17.60 2.82
C ASN A 46 14.41 16.58 3.83
N ASN A 47 14.83 16.66 5.09
CA ASN A 47 14.29 15.81 6.16
C ASN A 47 12.81 16.11 6.43
N TYR A 48 12.44 17.39 6.52
CA TYR A 48 11.03 17.79 6.70
C TYR A 48 10.17 17.36 5.53
N LEU A 49 10.62 17.55 4.29
CA LEU A 49 9.89 17.13 3.09
C LEU A 49 9.70 15.61 3.04
N ASN A 50 10.74 14.83 3.34
CA ASN A 50 10.63 13.36 3.38
C ASN A 50 9.61 12.89 4.45
N LYS A 51 9.65 13.47 5.65
CA LYS A 51 8.67 13.15 6.71
C LYS A 51 7.25 13.56 6.31
N LEU A 52 7.08 14.72 5.69
CA LEU A 52 5.78 15.19 5.22
C LEU A 52 5.20 14.26 4.16
N LEU A 53 6.00 13.87 3.16
CA LEU A 53 5.60 12.92 2.13
C LEU A 53 5.23 11.56 2.73
N PHE A 54 6.00 11.07 3.69
CA PHE A 54 5.69 9.85 4.41
C PHE A 54 4.34 9.94 5.14
N VAL A 55 4.09 11.04 5.88
CA VAL A 55 2.83 11.24 6.59
C VAL A 55 1.65 11.32 5.63
N ILE A 56 1.78 12.05 4.51
CA ILE A 56 0.74 12.13 3.48
C ILE A 56 0.44 10.74 2.91
N ALA A 57 1.49 10.01 2.51
CA ALA A 57 1.34 8.65 1.99
C ALA A 57 0.65 7.71 3.00
N MET A 58 1.06 7.73 4.26
CA MET A 58 0.44 6.88 5.29
C MET A 58 -1.01 7.28 5.59
N SER A 59 -1.34 8.58 5.50
CA SER A 59 -2.71 9.08 5.68
C SER A 59 -3.66 8.62 4.56
N VAL A 60 -3.14 8.30 3.38
CA VAL A 60 -3.91 7.68 2.29
C VAL A 60 -3.93 6.16 2.44
N PHE A 61 -2.80 5.54 2.78
CA PHE A 61 -2.69 4.09 2.92
C PHE A 61 -3.62 3.50 3.98
N ILE A 62 -3.60 4.04 5.20
CA ILE A 62 -4.30 3.43 6.34
C ILE A 62 -5.82 3.40 6.13
N PRO A 63 -6.50 4.51 5.75
CA PRO A 63 -7.94 4.49 5.52
C PRO A 63 -8.34 3.60 4.35
N ASN A 64 -7.55 3.59 3.27
CA ASN A 64 -7.86 2.73 2.12
C ASN A 64 -7.77 1.24 2.48
N MET A 65 -6.77 0.83 3.27
CA MET A 65 -6.71 -0.54 3.78
C MET A 65 -7.89 -0.89 4.70
N TYR A 66 -8.34 0.06 5.51
CA TYR A 66 -9.56 -0.12 6.30
C TYR A 66 -10.80 -0.29 5.40
N PHE A 67 -10.93 0.50 4.33
CA PHE A 67 -12.05 0.36 3.39
C PHE A 67 -12.06 -0.97 2.65
N VAL A 68 -10.89 -1.51 2.26
CA VAL A 68 -10.80 -2.87 1.73
C VAL A 68 -11.37 -3.88 2.74
N SER A 69 -10.91 -3.82 3.99
CA SER A 69 -11.41 -4.69 5.06
C SER A 69 -12.93 -4.57 5.25
N MET A 70 -13.46 -3.35 5.16
CA MET A 70 -14.89 -3.08 5.32
C MET A 70 -15.72 -3.68 4.18
N VAL A 71 -15.30 -3.49 2.93
CA VAL A 71 -15.99 -4.05 1.74
C VAL A 71 -16.07 -5.57 1.82
N PHE A 72 -14.95 -6.24 2.14
CA PHE A 72 -14.93 -7.69 2.29
C PHE A 72 -15.76 -8.15 3.49
N SER A 73 -15.74 -7.42 4.61
CA SER A 73 -16.56 -7.74 5.78
C SER A 73 -18.06 -7.66 5.48
N GLN A 74 -18.49 -6.67 4.69
CA GLN A 74 -19.89 -6.47 4.35
C GLN A 74 -20.42 -7.54 3.40
N LYS A 75 -19.61 -8.00 2.44
CA LYS A 75 -20.03 -8.97 1.42
C LYS A 75 -19.85 -10.43 1.83
N LEU A 76 -18.82 -10.74 2.62
CA LEU A 76 -18.40 -12.12 2.90
C LEU A 76 -18.31 -12.43 4.41
N GLY A 77 -18.60 -11.45 5.27
CA GLY A 77 -18.57 -11.58 6.72
C GLY A 77 -17.23 -11.16 7.36
N THR A 78 -17.24 -10.98 8.68
CA THR A 78 -16.13 -10.39 9.45
C THR A 78 -14.80 -11.11 9.26
N ALA A 79 -14.82 -12.45 9.19
CA ALA A 79 -13.61 -13.25 8.95
C ALA A 79 -12.95 -12.89 7.60
N ALA A 80 -13.75 -12.65 6.56
CA ALA A 80 -13.24 -12.25 5.25
C ALA A 80 -12.68 -10.82 5.27
N GLY A 81 -13.27 -9.91 6.04
CA GLY A 81 -12.71 -8.57 6.26
C GLY A 81 -11.31 -8.64 6.87
N VAL A 82 -11.15 -9.36 7.99
CA VAL A 82 -9.85 -9.56 8.64
C VAL A 82 -8.85 -10.23 7.70
N ALA A 83 -9.27 -11.27 6.98
CA ALA A 83 -8.41 -11.96 6.01
C ALA A 83 -7.97 -11.03 4.87
N SER A 84 -8.87 -10.22 4.32
CA SER A 84 -8.55 -9.26 3.25
C SER A 84 -7.55 -8.20 3.69
N PHE A 85 -7.61 -7.76 4.96
CA PHE A 85 -6.66 -6.82 5.51
C PHE A 85 -5.26 -7.46 5.60
N ILE A 86 -5.15 -8.64 6.20
CA ILE A 86 -3.88 -9.35 6.38
C ILE A 86 -3.27 -9.72 5.02
N ILE A 87 -4.06 -10.33 4.15
CA ILE A 87 -3.63 -10.75 2.80
C ILE A 87 -3.27 -9.51 1.99
N GLY A 88 -4.13 -8.48 1.99
CA GLY A 88 -3.88 -7.23 1.27
C GLY A 88 -2.56 -6.56 1.69
N LEU A 89 -2.30 -6.46 3.01
CA LEU A 89 -1.04 -5.95 3.52
C LEU A 89 0.15 -6.78 3.04
N LEU A 90 0.09 -8.11 3.19
CA LEU A 90 1.16 -9.02 2.78
C LEU A 90 1.47 -8.89 1.29
N PHE A 91 0.45 -8.89 0.44
CA PHE A 91 0.62 -8.74 -0.99
C PHE A 91 1.18 -7.37 -1.35
N MET A 92 0.71 -6.28 -0.74
CA MET A 92 1.28 -4.96 -1.00
C MET A 92 2.75 -4.87 -0.59
N MET A 93 3.12 -5.45 0.56
CA MET A 93 4.52 -5.51 0.99
C MET A 93 5.37 -6.34 0.02
N LEU A 94 4.94 -7.56 -0.32
CA LEU A 94 5.64 -8.45 -1.24
C LEU A 94 5.82 -7.84 -2.63
N ASN A 95 4.80 -7.15 -3.15
CA ASN A 95 4.85 -6.52 -4.47
C ASN A 95 5.60 -5.18 -4.47
N SER A 96 5.63 -4.47 -3.32
CA SER A 96 6.42 -3.25 -3.19
C SER A 96 7.92 -3.52 -3.06
N ALA A 97 8.31 -4.67 -2.49
CA ALA A 97 9.72 -5.00 -2.25
C ALA A 97 10.58 -5.00 -3.54
N PRO A 98 10.20 -5.68 -4.65
CA PRO A 98 10.94 -5.62 -5.92
C PRO A 98 11.11 -4.20 -6.48
N VAL A 99 10.07 -3.35 -6.34
CA VAL A 99 10.10 -1.96 -6.82
C VAL A 99 11.11 -1.16 -6.01
N ILE A 100 11.09 -1.31 -4.68
CA ILE A 100 12.03 -0.65 -3.77
C ILE A 100 13.45 -1.16 -4.03
N THR A 101 13.65 -2.47 -4.11
CA THR A 101 14.97 -3.06 -4.35
C THR A 101 15.52 -2.71 -5.72
N GLY A 102 14.69 -2.69 -6.76
CA GLY A 102 15.10 -2.29 -8.12
C GLY A 102 15.57 -0.84 -8.16
N ILE A 103 14.82 0.06 -7.52
CA ILE A 103 15.25 1.45 -7.36
C ILE A 103 16.56 1.50 -6.58
N VAL A 104 16.74 0.71 -5.51
CA VAL A 104 17.98 0.65 -4.69
C VAL A 104 19.18 0.04 -5.43
N GLN A 105 18.97 -0.96 -6.26
CA GLN A 105 20.01 -1.74 -6.92
C GLN A 105 20.54 -1.13 -8.23
N GLN A 106 19.83 -0.20 -8.87
CA GLN A 106 20.30 0.57 -10.05
C GLN A 106 21.59 1.39 -9.82
N ARG A 107 22.33 1.15 -8.73
CA ARG A 107 23.58 1.80 -8.37
C ARG A 107 24.78 0.85 -8.30
N LYS A 108 24.65 -0.43 -8.71
CA LYS A 108 25.81 -1.34 -8.76
C LYS A 108 26.53 -1.39 -10.10
N ASP A 109 25.99 -0.71 -11.11
CA ASP A 109 26.60 -0.50 -12.42
C ASP A 109 26.83 1.00 -12.65
#